data_AF-A0A4Q2WSZ4-F1
#
_entry.id   AF-A0A4Q2WSZ4-F1
#
_cell.length_a   1.000
_cell.length_b   1.000
_cell.length_c   1.000
_cell.angle_alpha   90.00
_cell.angle_beta   90.00
_cell.angle_gamma   90.00
#
_symmetry.space_group_name_H-M   'P 1'
#
loop_
_entity.id
_entity.type
_entity.pdbx_description
1 polymer ?
#
loop_
_entity_poly.entity_id
_entity_poly.type
_entity_poly.pdbx_seq_one_letter_code
_entity_poly.pdbx_strand_id
1 'polypeptide(L)'
;MPNIASMLKAEIVRLARKEIRNETAALRKASTSHRSQIAALKREVTALQRQAKGLAKQVPGARSGADEEASENRVRFVAKGFRSMRTRLGLSAAELAILLQVSPQSVYNWEHEKSVPRRSQVESIAALRSIGKKEARERLASAQGTDGKRRRKARAKAA
;
A
#
# COMPACT_ATOMS: atom_id res chain seq x y z
N MET A 1 48.55 -35.90 30.79
CA MET A 1 49.11 -34.63 30.28
C MET A 1 48.02 -33.90 29.51
N PRO A 2 47.60 -32.69 29.90
CA PRO A 2 46.62 -31.93 29.13
C PRO A 2 47.17 -31.61 27.73
N ASN A 3 46.37 -31.90 26.69
CA ASN A 3 46.75 -31.70 25.30
C ASN A 3 46.60 -30.22 24.93
N ILE A 4 47.69 -29.52 24.68
CA ILE A 4 47.71 -28.08 24.37
C ILE A 4 46.81 -27.74 23.17
N ALA A 5 46.74 -28.63 22.18
CA ALA A 5 45.88 -28.44 21.01
C ALA A 5 44.38 -28.47 21.37
N SER A 6 43.97 -29.26 22.36
CA SER A 6 42.57 -29.27 22.81
C SER A 6 42.22 -28.02 23.61
N MET A 7 43.15 -27.52 24.43
CA MET A 7 42.96 -26.26 25.17
C MET A 7 42.85 -25.05 24.23
N LEU A 8 43.71 -24.95 23.21
CA LEU A 8 43.64 -23.87 22.22
C LEU A 8 42.34 -23.91 21.41
N LYS A 9 41.89 -25.09 20.96
CA LYS A 9 40.61 -25.23 20.26
C LYS A 9 39.43 -24.81 21.15
N ALA A 10 39.44 -25.20 22.43
CA ALA A 10 38.41 -24.80 23.37
C ALA A 10 38.36 -23.27 23.56
N GLU A 11 39.54 -22.63 23.64
CA GLU A 11 39.64 -21.18 23.80
C GLU A 11 39.20 -20.41 22.55
N ILE A 12 39.56 -20.88 21.35
CA ILE A 12 39.08 -20.33 20.08
C ILE A 12 37.55 -20.40 20.00
N VAL A 13 36.95 -21.55 20.35
CA VAL A 13 35.50 -21.70 20.35
C VAL A 13 34.84 -20.77 21.37
N ARG A 14 35.46 -20.61 22.56
CA ARG A 14 34.96 -19.71 23.60
C ARG A 14 34.96 -18.26 23.14
N LEU A 15 36.05 -17.80 22.52
CA LEU A 15 36.18 -16.45 21.98
C LEU A 15 35.23 -16.21 20.81
N ALA A 16 35.14 -17.15 19.85
CA ALA A 16 34.20 -17.05 18.73
C ALA A 16 32.75 -16.94 19.22
N ARG A 17 32.34 -17.75 20.22
CA ARG A 17 31.00 -17.66 20.83
C ARG A 17 30.78 -16.35 21.58
N LYS A 18 31.83 -15.77 22.19
CA LYS A 18 31.75 -14.47 22.84
C LYS A 18 31.51 -13.37 21.80
N GLU A 19 32.25 -13.39 20.70
CA GLU A 19 32.14 -12.37 19.66
C GLU A 19 30.80 -12.41 18.94
N ILE A 20 30.34 -13.60 18.53
CA ILE A 20 29.01 -13.78 17.93
C ILE A 20 27.90 -13.27 18.86
N ARG A 21 28.03 -13.48 20.18
CA ARG A 21 27.05 -12.95 21.14
C ARG A 21 27.09 -11.42 21.21
N ASN A 22 28.27 -10.82 21.20
CA ASN A 22 28.42 -9.36 21.22
C ASN A 22 27.80 -8.73 19.96
N GLU A 23 28.12 -9.26 18.79
CA GLU A 23 27.59 -8.76 17.50
C GLU A 23 26.07 -8.93 17.41
N THR A 24 25.54 -10.07 17.86
CA THR A 24 24.10 -10.37 17.73
C THR A 24 23.23 -9.83 18.87
N ALA A 25 23.82 -9.39 19.99
CA ALA A 25 23.07 -8.92 21.17
C ALA A 25 22.18 -7.72 20.85
N ALA A 26 22.71 -6.72 20.15
CA ALA A 26 21.96 -5.53 19.76
C ALA A 26 20.79 -5.87 18.82
N LEU A 27 21.03 -6.75 17.83
CA LEU A 27 20.01 -7.21 16.91
C LEU A 27 18.90 -7.99 17.62
N ARG A 28 19.26 -8.89 18.56
CA ARG A 28 18.29 -9.64 19.35
C ARG A 28 17.42 -8.70 20.20
N LYS A 29 18.02 -7.70 20.84
CA LYS A 29 17.32 -6.67 21.63
C LYS A 29 16.37 -5.83 20.77
N ALA A 30 16.81 -5.41 19.58
CA ALA A 30 15.96 -4.70 18.63
C ALA A 30 14.78 -5.57 18.17
N SER A 31 15.04 -6.84 17.85
CA SER A 31 14.00 -7.78 17.41
C SER A 31 12.93 -8.01 18.47
N THR A 32 13.31 -8.19 19.74
CA THR A 32 12.34 -8.35 20.84
C THR A 32 11.54 -7.08 21.08
N SER A 33 12.21 -5.91 21.03
CA SER A 33 11.54 -4.62 21.13
C SER A 33 10.52 -4.41 20.01
N HIS A 34 10.90 -4.65 18.75
CA HIS A 34 9.98 -4.55 17.61
C HIS A 34 8.78 -5.51 17.73
N ARG A 35 8.99 -6.76 18.17
CA ARG A 35 7.88 -7.69 18.41
C ARG A 35 6.90 -7.16 19.45
N SER A 36 7.39 -6.58 20.54
CA SER A 36 6.52 -5.96 21.55
C SER A 36 5.75 -4.74 21.02
N GLN A 37 6.41 -3.87 20.24
CA GLN A 37 5.78 -2.71 19.61
C GLN A 37 4.70 -3.13 18.61
N ILE A 38 4.98 -4.12 17.76
CA ILE A 38 4.00 -4.67 16.82
C ILE A 38 2.78 -5.24 17.57
N ALA A 39 3.00 -5.94 18.68
CA ALA A 39 1.91 -6.47 19.50
C ALA A 39 1.09 -5.35 20.18
N ALA A 40 1.72 -4.26 20.61
CA ALA A 40 1.04 -3.09 21.14
C ALA A 40 0.18 -2.40 20.06
N LEU A 41 0.77 -2.09 18.91
CA LEU A 41 0.07 -1.47 17.77
C LEU A 41 -1.12 -2.31 17.28
N LYS A 42 -0.97 -3.63 17.18
CA LYS A 42 -2.09 -4.52 16.82
C LYS A 42 -3.22 -4.46 17.84
N ARG A 43 -2.90 -4.35 19.15
CA ARG A 43 -3.91 -4.18 20.21
C ARG A 43 -4.60 -2.83 20.10
N GLU A 44 -3.86 -1.75 19.87
CA GLU A 44 -4.44 -0.41 19.65
C GLU A 44 -5.36 -0.38 18.42
N VAL A 45 -4.93 -0.94 17.29
CA VAL A 45 -5.74 -1.02 16.07
C VAL A 45 -7.05 -1.76 16.32
N THR A 46 -7.00 -2.91 17.01
CA THR A 46 -8.21 -3.67 17.33
C THR A 46 -9.12 -2.94 18.33
N ALA A 47 -8.56 -2.20 19.28
CA ALA A 47 -9.31 -1.34 20.19
C ALA A 47 -10.01 -0.19 19.45
N LEU A 48 -9.29 0.53 18.59
CA LEU A 48 -9.84 1.61 17.77
C LEU A 48 -10.94 1.10 16.82
N GLN A 49 -10.74 -0.06 16.19
CA GLN A 49 -11.76 -0.69 15.35
C GLN A 49 -13.03 -1.05 16.15
N ARG A 50 -12.89 -1.50 17.40
CA ARG A 50 -14.04 -1.76 18.28
C ARG A 50 -14.75 -0.47 18.67
N GLN A 51 -14.01 0.59 19.00
CA GLN A 51 -14.58 1.91 19.29
C GLN A 51 -15.32 2.47 18.08
N ALA A 52 -14.74 2.41 16.88
CA ALA A 52 -15.38 2.84 15.64
C ALA A 52 -16.69 2.07 15.37
N LYS A 53 -16.71 0.75 15.61
CA LYS A 53 -17.93 -0.06 15.51
C LYS A 53 -18.97 0.30 16.57
N GLY A 54 -18.53 0.61 17.79
CA GLY A 54 -19.38 1.06 18.89
C GLY A 54 -20.04 2.41 18.57
N LEU A 55 -19.26 3.40 18.16
CA LEU A 55 -19.74 4.71 17.72
C LEU A 55 -20.69 4.58 16.52
N ALA A 56 -20.35 3.76 15.52
CA ALA A 56 -21.23 3.47 14.38
C ALA A 56 -22.54 2.74 14.77
N LYS A 57 -22.67 2.22 16.00
CA LYS A 57 -23.88 1.61 16.54
C LYS A 57 -24.64 2.55 17.49
N GLN A 58 -23.94 3.49 18.13
CA GLN A 58 -24.48 4.50 19.06
C GLN A 58 -25.05 5.74 18.38
N VAL A 59 -24.96 5.86 17.06
CA VAL A 59 -25.74 6.84 16.31
C VAL A 59 -26.99 6.15 15.74
N PRO A 60 -28.11 6.05 16.50
CA PRO A 60 -29.41 5.72 15.93
C PRO A 60 -29.85 6.91 15.07
N GLY A 61 -29.51 6.86 13.78
CA GLY A 61 -29.76 7.94 12.82
C GLY A 61 -28.71 8.07 11.72
N ALA A 62 -27.46 7.64 11.94
CA ALA A 62 -26.46 7.57 10.87
C ALA A 62 -26.57 6.28 10.02
N ARG A 63 -27.49 5.38 10.39
CA ARG A 63 -27.89 4.21 9.60
C ARG A 63 -29.23 4.41 8.86
N SER A 64 -29.74 5.63 8.83
CA SER A 64 -30.98 6.01 8.13
C SER A 64 -30.88 7.47 7.69
N GLY A 65 -29.87 7.76 6.89
CA GLY A 65 -29.57 9.09 6.36
C GLY A 65 -28.41 9.11 5.37
N ALA A 66 -27.62 8.03 5.29
CA ALA A 66 -26.64 7.83 4.21
C ALA A 66 -27.16 6.91 3.09
N ASP A 67 -28.25 6.16 3.28
CA ASP A 67 -28.74 5.19 2.28
C ASP A 67 -29.88 5.72 1.39
N GLU A 68 -30.53 6.84 1.70
CA GLU A 68 -31.54 7.42 0.79
C GLU A 68 -30.95 8.35 -0.27
N GLU A 69 -29.76 8.95 -0.06
CA GLU A 69 -29.02 9.62 -1.15
C GLU A 69 -27.92 8.73 -1.77
N ALA A 70 -27.41 7.68 -1.08
CA ALA A 70 -26.43 6.77 -1.65
C ALA A 70 -27.05 5.56 -2.39
N SER A 71 -28.37 5.40 -2.39
CA SER A 71 -29.07 4.47 -3.28
C SER A 71 -28.94 4.86 -4.76
N GLU A 72 -28.79 6.16 -5.06
CA GLU A 72 -28.58 6.63 -6.44
C GLU A 72 -27.11 6.53 -6.91
N ASN A 73 -26.15 6.42 -6.00
CA ASN A 73 -24.73 6.56 -6.35
C ASN A 73 -23.86 5.37 -5.97
N ARG A 74 -24.43 4.15 -5.99
CA ARG A 74 -23.62 2.92 -6.10
C ARG A 74 -22.89 3.00 -7.44
N VAL A 75 -21.70 3.62 -7.46
CA VAL A 75 -20.99 3.95 -8.69
C VAL A 75 -20.67 2.68 -9.45
N ARG A 76 -21.56 2.31 -10.37
CA ARG A 76 -21.37 1.17 -11.24
C ARG A 76 -20.23 1.49 -12.19
N PHE A 77 -19.26 0.59 -12.25
CA PHE A 77 -18.24 0.67 -13.29
C PHE A 77 -18.90 0.30 -14.62
N VAL A 78 -18.81 1.21 -15.59
CA VAL A 78 -19.27 1.00 -16.96
C VAL A 78 -18.10 1.30 -17.88
N ALA A 79 -17.67 0.30 -18.66
CA ALA A 79 -16.49 0.42 -19.53
C ALA A 79 -16.62 1.54 -20.56
N LYS A 80 -17.82 1.68 -21.17
CA LYS A 80 -18.13 2.79 -22.09
C LYS A 80 -17.97 4.17 -21.43
N GLY A 81 -18.49 4.33 -20.22
CA GLY A 81 -18.37 5.58 -19.45
C GLY A 81 -16.92 5.87 -19.03
N PHE A 82 -16.15 4.83 -18.72
CA PHE A 82 -14.73 4.96 -18.42
C PHE A 82 -13.90 5.42 -19.63
N ARG A 83 -14.16 4.85 -20.82
CA ARG A 83 -13.52 5.29 -22.07
C ARG A 83 -13.88 6.74 -22.42
N SER A 84 -15.16 7.11 -22.28
CA SER A 84 -15.64 8.49 -22.49
C SER A 84 -15.02 9.49 -21.50
N MET A 85 -14.86 9.10 -20.23
CA MET A 85 -14.16 9.91 -19.24
C MET A 85 -12.70 10.13 -19.64
N ARG A 86 -12.01 9.09 -20.09
CA ARG A 86 -10.62 9.20 -20.56
C ARG A 86 -10.48 10.14 -21.74
N THR A 87 -11.36 10.04 -22.75
CA THR A 87 -11.32 10.93 -23.92
C THR A 87 -11.67 12.37 -23.55
N ARG A 88 -12.65 12.59 -22.67
CA ARG A 88 -12.99 13.91 -22.12
C ARG A 88 -11.80 14.59 -21.43
N LEU A 89 -11.04 13.83 -20.64
CA LEU A 89 -9.82 14.31 -19.97
C LEU A 89 -8.62 14.43 -20.94
N GLY A 90 -8.72 13.91 -22.17
CA GLY A 90 -7.66 13.95 -23.16
C GLY A 90 -6.42 13.15 -22.75
N LEU A 91 -6.62 12.06 -21.99
CA LEU A 91 -5.55 11.20 -21.48
C LEU A 91 -5.39 9.96 -22.34
N SER A 92 -4.15 9.52 -22.55
CA SER A 92 -3.86 8.17 -23.05
C SER A 92 -4.18 7.12 -21.98
N ALA A 93 -4.33 5.86 -22.38
CA ALA A 93 -4.56 4.76 -21.44
C ALA A 93 -3.38 4.59 -20.46
N ALA A 94 -2.15 4.85 -20.92
CA ALA A 94 -0.95 4.80 -20.10
C ALA A 94 -0.93 5.92 -19.04
N GLU A 95 -1.30 7.15 -19.40
CA GLU A 95 -1.38 8.28 -18.46
C GLU A 95 -2.48 8.07 -17.42
N LEU A 96 -3.63 7.56 -17.83
CA LEU A 96 -4.70 7.20 -16.91
C LEU A 96 -4.28 6.08 -15.96
N ALA A 97 -3.48 5.12 -16.44
CA ALA A 97 -2.92 4.06 -15.63
C ALA A 97 -1.97 4.60 -14.55
N ILE A 98 -1.15 5.60 -14.89
CA ILE A 98 -0.27 6.29 -13.93
C ILE A 98 -1.10 6.99 -12.85
N LEU A 99 -2.16 7.72 -13.23
CA LEU A 99 -3.05 8.39 -12.28
C LEU A 99 -3.76 7.40 -11.33
N LEU A 100 -4.19 6.27 -11.87
CA LEU A 100 -4.85 5.20 -11.10
C LEU A 100 -3.88 4.24 -10.40
N GLN A 101 -2.56 4.43 -10.58
CA GLN A 101 -1.50 3.55 -10.08
C GLN A 101 -1.69 2.06 -10.47
N VAL A 102 -2.16 1.82 -11.69
CA VAL A 102 -2.36 0.47 -12.25
C VAL A 102 -1.49 0.25 -13.48
N SER A 103 -1.41 -0.99 -13.95
CA SER A 103 -0.75 -1.29 -15.23
C SER A 103 -1.58 -0.73 -16.40
N PRO A 104 -0.94 -0.21 -17.47
CA PRO A 104 -1.64 0.16 -18.70
C PRO A 104 -2.52 -0.96 -19.25
N GLN A 105 -2.08 -2.22 -19.11
CA GLN A 105 -2.85 -3.39 -19.53
C GLN A 105 -4.18 -3.53 -18.79
N SER A 106 -4.24 -3.15 -17.51
CA SER A 106 -5.48 -3.20 -16.71
C SER A 106 -6.50 -2.19 -17.24
N VAL A 107 -6.05 -0.98 -17.61
CA VAL A 107 -6.92 0.04 -18.22
C VAL A 107 -7.51 -0.47 -19.54
N TYR A 108 -6.69 -1.08 -20.41
CA TYR A 108 -7.19 -1.69 -21.65
C TYR A 108 -8.18 -2.83 -21.38
N ASN A 109 -7.90 -3.70 -20.42
CA ASN A 109 -8.80 -4.81 -20.09
C ASN A 109 -10.14 -4.30 -19.54
N TRP A 110 -10.15 -3.23 -18.77
CA TRP A 110 -11.37 -2.60 -18.28
C TRP A 110 -12.15 -1.89 -19.39
N GLU A 111 -11.45 -1.23 -20.32
CA GLU A 111 -12.08 -0.60 -21.50
C GLU A 111 -12.66 -1.59 -22.51
N HIS A 112 -12.21 -2.85 -22.49
CA HIS A 112 -12.69 -3.94 -23.34
C HIS A 112 -13.55 -4.96 -22.58
N GLU A 113 -13.98 -4.64 -21.35
CA GLU A 113 -14.85 -5.49 -20.54
C GLU A 113 -14.27 -6.88 -20.23
N LYS A 114 -12.96 -7.09 -20.43
CA LYS A 114 -12.25 -8.35 -20.14
C LYS A 114 -12.07 -8.57 -18.64
N SER A 115 -12.17 -7.52 -17.82
CA SER A 115 -12.01 -7.59 -16.37
C SER A 115 -12.75 -6.42 -15.71
N VAL A 116 -13.15 -6.61 -14.45
CA VAL A 116 -13.84 -5.61 -13.65
C VAL A 116 -12.88 -5.06 -12.58
N PRO A 117 -12.76 -3.72 -12.43
CA PRO A 117 -11.92 -3.12 -11.38
C PRO A 117 -12.40 -3.51 -9.98
N ARG A 118 -11.45 -3.66 -9.06
CA ARG A 118 -11.74 -3.89 -7.64
C ARG A 118 -12.41 -2.67 -7.03
N ARG A 119 -13.13 -2.85 -5.92
CA ARG A 119 -13.90 -1.79 -5.25
C ARG A 119 -13.08 -0.51 -4.98
N SER A 120 -11.85 -0.65 -4.49
CA SER A 120 -10.93 0.49 -4.29
C SER A 120 -10.56 1.21 -5.59
N GLN A 121 -10.47 0.50 -6.70
CA GLN A 121 -10.18 1.08 -8.02
C GLN A 121 -11.42 1.78 -8.59
N VAL A 122 -12.62 1.26 -8.33
CA VAL A 122 -13.88 1.91 -8.72
C VAL A 122 -14.05 3.26 -8.01
N GLU A 123 -13.72 3.33 -6.72
CA GLU A 123 -13.72 4.57 -5.94
C GLU A 123 -12.71 5.60 -6.50
N SER A 124 -11.49 5.16 -6.81
CA SER A 124 -10.49 6.02 -7.46
C SER A 124 -10.95 6.52 -8.83
N ILE A 125 -11.62 5.66 -9.63
CA ILE A 125 -12.19 6.03 -10.92
C ILE A 125 -13.34 7.04 -10.75
N ALA A 126 -14.17 6.88 -9.72
CA ALA A 126 -15.26 7.81 -9.41
C ALA A 126 -14.71 9.20 -9.05
N ALA A 127 -13.63 9.27 -8.27
CA ALA A 127 -12.95 10.52 -7.94
C ALA A 127 -12.34 11.23 -9.17
N LEU A 128 -12.05 10.49 -10.25
CA LEU A 128 -11.60 11.08 -11.52
C LEU A 128 -12.75 11.61 -12.39
N ARG A 129 -14.03 11.32 -12.06
CA ARG A 129 -15.17 11.85 -12.82
C ARG A 129 -15.45 13.32 -12.51
N SER A 130 -15.23 13.73 -11.26
CA SER A 130 -15.46 15.10 -10.78
C SER A 130 -14.37 16.09 -11.17
N ILE A 131 -13.20 15.62 -11.61
CA ILE A 131 -12.09 16.51 -12.00
C ILE A 131 -12.18 16.97 -13.46
N GLY A 132 -11.62 18.16 -13.71
CA GLY A 132 -11.49 18.72 -15.06
C GLY A 132 -10.17 18.37 -15.75
N LYS A 133 -10.08 18.68 -17.05
CA LYS A 133 -8.89 18.44 -17.89
C LYS A 133 -7.61 19.09 -17.35
N LYS A 134 -7.72 20.29 -16.76
CA LYS A 134 -6.60 21.04 -16.18
C LYS A 134 -6.03 20.32 -14.95
N GLU A 135 -6.91 19.94 -14.03
CA GLU A 135 -6.55 19.23 -12.80
C GLU A 135 -6.01 17.82 -13.08
N ALA A 136 -6.58 17.12 -14.06
CA ALA A 136 -6.08 15.80 -14.48
C ALA A 136 -4.63 15.86 -14.97
N ARG A 137 -4.25 16.91 -15.71
CA ARG A 137 -2.87 17.11 -16.18
C ARG A 137 -1.91 17.49 -15.07
N GLU A 138 -2.35 18.32 -14.13
CA GLU A 138 -1.55 18.68 -12.95
C GLU A 138 -1.25 17.45 -12.09
N ARG A 139 -2.28 16.65 -11.79
CA ARG A 139 -2.12 15.37 -11.08
C ARG A 139 -1.21 14.41 -11.84
N LEU A 140 -1.30 14.39 -13.18
CA LEU A 140 -0.44 13.55 -14.02
C LEU A 140 1.03 14.01 -13.95
N ALA A 141 1.28 15.32 -14.00
CA ALA A 141 2.63 15.88 -13.88
C ALA A 141 3.25 15.53 -12.52
N SER A 142 2.50 15.68 -11.43
CA SER A 142 2.95 15.26 -10.10
C SER A 142 3.21 13.75 -10.04
N ALA A 143 2.34 12.92 -10.62
CA ALA A 143 2.47 11.47 -10.62
C ALA A 143 3.68 11.00 -11.44
N GLN A 144 3.92 11.55 -12.63
CA GLN A 144 5.07 11.23 -13.48
C GLN A 144 6.41 11.59 -12.83
N GLY A 145 6.49 12.72 -12.10
CA GLY A 145 7.67 13.09 -11.32
C GLY A 145 8.02 12.06 -10.24
N THR A 146 7.00 11.50 -9.57
CA THR A 146 7.20 10.45 -8.55
C THR A 146 7.57 9.09 -9.16
N ASP A 147 7.01 8.74 -10.31
CA ASP A 147 7.33 7.48 -10.99
C ASP A 147 8.75 7.50 -11.57
N GLY A 148 9.20 8.62 -12.14
CA GLY A 148 10.59 8.80 -12.55
C GLY A 148 11.59 8.61 -11.41
N LYS A 149 11.27 9.14 -10.21
CA LYS A 149 12.08 8.95 -8.99
C LYS A 149 12.10 7.49 -8.53
N ARG A 150 10.95 6.79 -8.60
CA ARG A 150 10.84 5.35 -8.28
C ARG A 150 11.66 4.49 -9.24
N ARG A 151 11.57 4.74 -10.55
CA ARG A 151 12.30 3.99 -11.58
C ARG A 151 13.82 4.19 -11.46
N ARG A 152 14.28 5.41 -11.16
CA ARG A 152 15.70 5.70 -10.88
C ARG A 152 16.20 4.95 -9.64
N LYS A 153 15.42 4.95 -8.54
CA LYS A 153 15.76 4.21 -7.31
C LYS A 153 15.79 2.69 -7.54
N ALA A 154 14.87 2.15 -8.34
CA ALA A 154 14.84 0.73 -8.67
C ALA A 154 16.07 0.32 -9.50
N ARG A 155 16.50 1.14 -10.47
CA ARG A 155 17.72 0.90 -11.26
C ARG A 155 18.99 0.97 -10.41
N ALA A 156 19.08 1.93 -9.48
CA ALA A 156 20.22 2.07 -8.57
C ALA A 156 20.33 0.95 -7.51
N LYS A 157 19.26 0.16 -7.30
CA LYS A 157 19.27 -1.01 -6.41
C LYS A 157 19.60 -2.32 -7.16
N ALA A 158 19.50 -2.30 -8.50
CA ALA A 158 19.73 -3.46 -9.36
C ALA A 158 21.12 -3.47 -10.01
N ALA A 159 21.87 -2.36 -9.88
CA ALA A 159 23.30 -2.26 -10.14
C ALA A 159 24.06 -2.40 -8.82
#